data_AF-S5AIJ2-F1
#
_entry.id   AF-S5AIJ2-F1
#
_cell.length_a   1.000
_cell.length_b   1.000
_cell.length_c   1.000
_cell.angle_alpha   90.00
_cell.angle_beta   90.00
_cell.angle_gamma   90.00
#
_symmetry.space_group_name_H-M   'P 1'
#
loop_
_entity.id
_entity.type
_entity.pdbx_description
1 polymer ?
#
loop_
_entity_poly.entity_id
_entity_poly.type
_entity_poly.pdbx_seq_one_letter_code
_entity_poly.pdbx_strand_id
1 'polypeptide(L)' 'MDTSFMSRYGTLDEQASAILYLASDEASYITGTILPVAGGDCG' A
#
# COMPACT_ATOMS: atom_id res chain seq x y z
N MET A 1 2.91 -14.98 -8.46
CA MET A 1 3.41 -13.87 -9.30
C MET A 1 2.42 -13.53 -10.42
N ASP A 2 1.52 -14.44 -10.78
CA ASP A 2 0.55 -14.26 -11.87
C ASP A 2 -0.66 -13.35 -11.55
N THR A 3 -0.93 -13.08 -10.26
CA THR A 3 -2.07 -12.24 -9.80
C THR A 3 -1.69 -10.78 -9.54
N SER A 4 -0.40 -10.52 -9.28
CA SER A 4 0.11 -9.15 -9.12
C SER A 4 0.39 -8.54 -10.48
N PHE A 5 -0.26 -7.41 -10.76
CA PHE A 5 0.00 -6.60 -11.95
C PHE A 5 1.48 -6.21 -12.08
N MET A 6 2.17 -5.99 -10.96
CA MET A 6 3.59 -5.65 -10.96
C MET A 6 4.51 -6.88 -11.14
N SER A 7 3.97 -8.10 -11.08
CA SER A 7 4.68 -9.37 -11.29
C SER A 7 5.98 -9.53 -10.49
N ARG A 8 6.04 -8.89 -9.32
CA ARG A 8 7.17 -8.97 -8.37
C ARG A 8 6.66 -8.90 -6.95
N TYR A 9 7.50 -9.33 -6.01
CA TYR A 9 7.24 -9.07 -4.61
C TYR A 9 7.44 -7.59 -4.27
N GLY A 10 6.64 -7.11 -3.32
CA GLY A 10 6.85 -5.80 -2.71
C GLY A 10 8.07 -5.80 -1.80
N THR A 11 8.68 -4.63 -1.62
CA THR A 11 9.76 -4.43 -0.65
C THR A 11 9.20 -3.99 0.71
N LEU A 12 10.03 -4.06 1.75
CA LEU A 12 9.68 -3.53 3.06
C LEU A 12 9.48 -2.01 3.03
N ASP A 13 10.26 -1.31 2.20
CA ASP A 13 10.16 0.15 2.05
C ASP A 13 8.83 0.58 1.43
N GLU A 14 8.28 -0.21 0.50
CA GLU A 14 6.97 0.06 -0.11
C GLU A 14 5.84 -0.03 0.93
N GLN A 15 5.92 -0.99 1.85
CA GLN A 15 4.95 -1.10 2.96
C GLN A 15 5.13 0.06 3.96
N ALA A 16 6.37 0.32 4.38
CA ALA A 16 6.67 1.36 5.36
C ALA A 16 6.26 2.76 4.85
N SER A 17 6.47 3.04 3.57
CA SER A 17 6.11 4.32 2.97
C SER A 17 4.60 4.57 2.99
N ALA A 18 3.79 3.54 2.71
CA ALA A 18 2.33 3.67 2.78
C ALA A 18 1.81 3.88 4.21
N ILE A 19 2.43 3.22 5.20
CA ILE A 19 2.14 3.43 6.62
C ILE A 19 2.51 4.86 7.03
N LEU A 20 3.69 5.34 6.64
CA LEU A 20 4.14 6.70 6.93
C LEU A 20 3.22 7.75 6.31
N TYR A 21 2.74 7.52 5.08
CA TYR A 21 1.74 8.39 4.46
C TYR A 21 0.43 8.43 5.26
N LEU A 22 -0.12 7.27 5.66
CA LEU A 22 -1.34 7.26 6.46
C LEU A 22 -1.16 7.86 7.86
N ALA A 23 0.07 7.87 8.38
CA ALA A 23 0.41 8.48 9.66
C ALA A 23 0.72 9.99 9.57
N SER A 24 0.77 10.57 8.37
CA SER A 24 1.17 11.95 8.15
C SER A 24 -0.02 12.90 8.03
N ASP A 25 0.24 14.21 8.13
CA ASP A 25 -0.80 15.25 8.05
C ASP A 25 -1.50 15.28 6.67
N GLU A 26 -0.80 14.82 5.63
CA GLU A 26 -1.32 14.70 4.27
C GLU A 26 -2.51 13.72 4.16
N ALA A 27 -2.61 12.76 5.09
CA ALA A 27 -3.72 11.81 5.15
C ALA A 27 -4.84 12.23 6.12
N SER A 28 -4.82 13.48 6.64
CA SER A 28 -5.75 13.95 7.69
C SER A 28 -7.25 13.79 7.41
N TYR A 29 -7.65 13.68 6.13
CA TYR A 29 -9.05 13.47 5.74
C TYR A 29 -9.37 12.03 5.31
N ILE A 30 -8.41 11.11 5.41
CA ILE A 30 -8.58 9.69 5.08
C ILE A 30 -8.89 8.94 6.39
N THR A 31 -10.07 8.33 6.46
CA THR A 31 -10.50 7.52 7.61
C THR A 31 -11.37 6.35 7.18
N GLY A 32 -11.42 5.28 7.98
CA GLY A 32 -12.28 4.12 7.75
C GLY A 32 -12.01 3.36 6.45
N THR A 33 -10.84 3.54 5.85
CA THR A 33 -10.46 2.97 4.56
C THR A 33 -9.34 1.95 4.71
N ILE A 34 -9.30 0.98 3.81
CA ILE A 34 -8.20 0.03 3.65
C ILE A 34 -7.44 0.43 2.39
N LEU A 35 -6.12 0.64 2.52
CA LEU A 35 -5.22 0.91 1.39
C LEU A 35 -4.40 -0.35 1.09
N PRO A 36 -4.72 -1.12 0.03
CA PRO A 36 -3.92 -2.29 -0.33
C PRO A 36 -2.57 -1.88 -0.93
N VAL A 37 -1.49 -2.45 -0.40
CA VAL A 37 -0.12 -2.24 -0.89
C VAL A 37 0.44 -3.57 -1.38
N ALA A 38 -0.10 -4.08 -2.47
CA ALA A 38 0.16 -5.44 -2.93
C ALA A 38 0.41 -5.54 -4.45
N GLY A 39 0.96 -4.47 -5.05
CA GLY A 39 1.41 -4.48 -6.44
C GLY A 39 0.30 -4.80 -7.45
N GLY A 40 -0.93 -4.37 -7.17
CA GLY A 40 -2.11 -4.61 -7.99
C GLY A 40 -2.87 -5.91 -7.72
N ASP A 41 -2.45 -6.69 -6.72
CA ASP A 41 -3.20 -7.85 -6.21
C ASP A 41 -3.91 -7.48 -4.91
N CYS A 42 -5.13 -7.94 -4.68
CA CYS A 42 -5.87 -7.76 -3.42
C CYS A 42 -6.55 -9.06 -2.96
N GLY A 43 -6.19 -10.20 -3.57
CA GLY A 43 -6.90 -11.48 -3.47
C GLY A 43 -7.34 -12.00 -4.82
#